data_AF-A0A0L8HUU6-F1
#
_entry.id   AF-A0A0L8HUU6-F1
#
_cell.length_a   1.000
_cell.length_b   1.000
_cell.length_c   1.000
_cell.angle_alpha   90.00
_cell.angle_beta   90.00
_cell.angle_gamma   90.00
#
_symmetry.space_group_name_H-M   'P 1'
#
loop_
_entity.id
_entity.type
_entity.pdbx_description
1 polymer ?
#
loop_
_entity_poly.entity_id
_entity_poly.type
_entity_poly.pdbx_seq_one_letter_code
_entity_poly.pdbx_strand_id
1 'polypeptide(L)'
;QGLGTPNPVVQIGSHIFSGKYETNVGTSLLFDDLNKDGTSKLEYLCHTDKKLLLKRVFLQKKDDSPRIDIDDMEDCSILSSGNTLRSCNMPL
;
A
#
# COMPACT_ATOMS: atom_id res chain seq x y z
N GLN A 1 2.30 13.66 0.49
CA GLN A 1 3.74 13.38 0.36
C GLN A 1 3.93 11.87 0.33
N GLY A 2 4.86 11.33 -0.48
CA GLY A 2 5.14 9.89 -0.50
C GLY A 2 5.15 9.22 -1.88
N LEU A 3 4.59 9.86 -2.92
CA LEU A 3 4.52 9.29 -4.27
C LEU A 3 5.88 9.07 -4.94
N GLY A 4 6.91 9.83 -4.57
CA GLY A 4 8.27 9.63 -5.09
C GLY A 4 9.03 8.46 -4.45
N THR A 5 8.44 7.77 -3.47
CA THR A 5 9.08 6.64 -2.79
C THR A 5 8.80 5.33 -3.54
N PRO A 6 9.66 4.30 -3.38
CA PRO A 6 9.41 2.99 -3.99
C PRO A 6 8.09 2.33 -3.53
N ASN A 7 7.69 2.60 -2.28
CA ASN A 7 6.50 2.05 -1.65
C ASN A 7 5.60 3.19 -1.15
N PRO A 8 4.91 3.90 -2.04
CA PRO A 8 4.10 5.05 -1.65
C PRO A 8 2.90 4.59 -0.83
N VAL A 9 2.58 5.32 0.24
CA VAL A 9 1.32 5.15 0.97
C VAL A 9 0.38 6.26 0.52
N VAL A 10 -0.84 5.87 0.12
CA VAL A 10 -1.84 6.80 -0.40
C VAL A 10 -3.15 6.62 0.36
N GLN A 11 -3.78 7.72 0.71
CA GLN A 11 -5.13 7.74 1.27
C GLN A 11 -6.11 8.21 0.21
N ILE A 12 -7.15 7.43 -0.04
CA ILE A 12 -8.25 7.77 -0.94
C ILE A 12 -9.55 7.65 -0.14
N GLY A 13 -10.20 8.78 0.12
CA GLY A 13 -11.32 8.84 1.07
C GLY A 13 -10.91 8.35 2.47
N SER A 14 -11.65 7.39 3.01
CA SER A 14 -11.41 6.77 4.32
C SER A 14 -10.50 5.53 4.29
N HIS A 15 -9.87 5.25 3.15
CA HIS A 15 -9.13 4.01 2.91
C HIS A 15 -7.64 4.30 2.71
N ILE A 16 -6.78 3.47 3.30
CA ILE A 16 -5.32 3.54 3.15
C ILE A 16 -4.85 2.43 2.20
N PHE A 17 -3.92 2.78 1.33
CA PHE A 17 -3.33 1.87 0.33
C PHE A 17 -1.81 1.92 0.40
N SER A 18 -1.20 0.75 0.33
CA SER A 18 0.23 0.59 0.05
C SER A 18 0.41 0.42 -1.45
N GLY A 19 1.31 1.20 -2.02
CA GLY A 19 1.60 1.20 -3.44
C GLY A 19 2.89 0.46 -3.78
N LYS A 20 2.97 -0.04 -5.01
CA LYS A 20 4.19 -0.55 -5.64
C LYS A 20 4.19 -0.16 -7.12
N TYR A 21 5.29 0.41 -7.58
CA TYR A 21 5.46 0.70 -9.00
C TYR A 21 5.89 -0.55 -9.77
N GLU A 22 5.25 -0.79 -10.91
CA GLU A 22 5.63 -1.85 -11.86
C GLU A 22 5.75 -1.28 -13.27
N THR A 23 6.74 -1.74 -14.02
CA THR A 23 6.92 -1.38 -15.42
C THR A 23 6.02 -2.25 -16.29
N ASN A 24 5.36 -1.66 -17.27
CA ASN A 24 4.57 -2.37 -18.27
C ASN A 24 5.45 -2.80 -19.44
N VAL A 25 5.02 -3.85 -20.14
CA VAL A 25 5.48 -4.11 -21.50
C VAL A 25 4.73 -3.14 -22.43
N GLY A 26 5.47 -2.19 -23.02
CA GLY A 26 4.93 -1.15 -23.90
C GLY A 26 4.60 0.17 -23.19
N THR A 27 4.00 1.10 -23.93
CA THR A 27 3.69 2.46 -23.46
C THR A 27 2.18 2.66 -23.40
N SER A 28 1.68 3.11 -22.24
CA SER A 28 0.29 3.53 -22.08
C SER A 28 0.16 5.01 -22.43
N LEU A 29 -0.81 5.37 -23.27
CA LEU A 29 -1.14 6.75 -23.61
C LEU A 29 -2.48 7.13 -22.96
N LEU A 30 -2.54 8.30 -22.34
CA LEU A 30 -3.76 8.83 -21.72
C LEU A 30 -4.25 10.02 -22.53
N PHE A 31 -5.56 10.03 -22.80
CA PHE A 31 -6.26 11.10 -23.49
C PHE A 31 -7.42 11.59 -22.62
N ASP A 32 -7.64 12.90 -22.61
CA ASP A 32 -8.84 13.50 -22.03
C ASP A 32 -9.95 13.55 -23.08
N ASP A 33 -11.18 13.38 -22.63
CA ASP A 33 -12.36 13.45 -23.49
C ASP A 33 -13.00 14.84 -23.37
N LEU A 34 -12.76 15.69 -24.37
CA LEU A 34 -13.34 17.02 -24.45
C LEU A 34 -14.69 16.96 -25.19
N ASN A 35 -15.62 16.17 -24.65
CA ASN A 35 -17.00 16.14 -25.10
C ASN A 35 -17.76 17.40 -24.60
N LYS A 36 -17.40 18.56 -25.15
CA LYS A 36 -18.06 19.83 -24.82
C LYS A 36 -19.17 20.20 -25.81
N ASP A 37 -19.06 19.78 -27.07
CA ASP A 37 -19.91 20.31 -28.15
C ASP A 37 -20.42 19.25 -29.15
N GLY A 38 -20.48 17.97 -28.76
CA GLY A 38 -20.98 16.88 -29.62
C GLY A 38 -20.00 16.39 -30.70
N THR A 39 -18.84 17.05 -30.83
CA THR A 39 -17.68 16.56 -31.58
C THR A 39 -16.75 15.79 -30.64
N SER A 40 -16.50 14.51 -30.93
CA SER A 40 -15.56 13.68 -30.18
C SER A 40 -14.13 14.15 -30.43
N LYS A 41 -13.62 15.05 -29.59
CA LYS A 41 -12.24 15.54 -29.62
C LYS A 41 -11.48 15.00 -28.42
N LEU A 42 -10.41 14.27 -28.69
CA LEU A 42 -9.49 13.77 -27.68
C LEU A 42 -8.28 14.69 -27.56
N GLU A 43 -7.89 15.03 -26.34
CA GLU A 43 -6.65 15.76 -26.05
C GLU A 43 -5.63 14.82 -25.42
N TYR A 44 -4.42 14.76 -25.98
CA TYR A 44 -3.34 13.97 -25.42
C TYR A 44 -2.89 14.57 -24.07
N LEU A 45 -2.89 13.75 -23.02
CA LEU A 45 -2.47 14.18 -21.67
C LEU A 45 -1.05 13.75 -21.36
N CYS A 46 -0.78 12.44 -21.42
CA CYS A 46 0.52 11.92 -21.06
C CYS A 46 0.75 10.50 -21.60
N HIS A 47 1.99 10.04 -21.46
CA HIS A 47 2.38 8.66 -21.68
C HIS A 47 3.16 8.13 -20.49
N THR A 48 3.07 6.83 -20.25
CA THR A 48 3.84 6.18 -19.20
C THR A 48 4.11 4.71 -19.53
N ASP A 49 5.27 4.25 -19.09
CA ASP A 49 5.68 2.85 -19.07
C ASP A 49 5.51 2.23 -17.67
N LYS A 50 5.02 2.97 -16.67
CA LYS A 50 4.87 2.51 -15.28
C LYS A 50 3.42 2.58 -14.80
N LYS A 51 3.05 1.62 -13.97
CA LYS A 51 1.79 1.60 -13.22
C LYS A 51 2.06 1.58 -11.73
N LEU A 52 1.25 2.30 -10.97
CA LEU A 52 1.23 2.22 -9.51
C LEU A 52 0.13 1.24 -9.10
N LEU A 53 0.50 0.05 -8.64
CA LEU A 53 -0.44 -0.91 -8.08
C LEU A 53 -0.72 -0.53 -6.63
N LEU A 54 -2.01 -0.46 -6.26
CA LEU A 54 -2.45 -0.12 -4.91
C LEU A 54 -3.10 -1.34 -4.26
N LYS A 55 -2.63 -1.69 -3.06
CA LYS A 55 -3.25 -2.70 -2.19
C LYS A 55 -3.79 -2.01 -0.94
N ARG A 56 -5.09 -2.18 -0.66
CA ARG A 56 -5.70 -1.65 0.57
C ARG A 56 -5.04 -2.28 1.79
N VAL A 57 -4.71 -1.46 2.78
CA VAL A 57 -4.11 -1.87 4.05
C VAL A 57 -4.89 -1.32 5.23
N PHE A 58 -4.82 -2.03 6.36
CA PHE A 58 -5.37 -1.60 7.64
C PHE A 58 -4.23 -1.29 8.58
N LEU A 59 -4.28 -0.11 9.20
CA LEU A 59 -3.25 0.31 10.14
C LEU A 59 -3.46 -0.43 11.47
N GLN A 60 -2.36 -0.93 12.02
CA GLN A 60 -2.32 -1.48 13.36
C GLN A 60 -1.48 -0.56 14.23
N LYS A 61 -1.88 -0.37 15.49
CA LYS A 61 -1.06 0.35 16.46
C LYS A 61 0.27 -0.41 16.58
N LYS A 62 1.38 0.32 16.56
CA LYS A 62 2.67 -0.26 16.89
C LYS A 62 2.69 -0.55 18.38
N ASP A 63 3.01 -1.78 18.77
CA ASP A 63 3.24 -2.11 20.18
C ASP A 63 4.55 -1.47 20.63
N ASP A 64 4.49 -0.77 21.75
CA ASP A 64 5.63 -0.06 22.36
C ASP A 64 6.56 -1.02 23.14
N SER A 65 6.31 -2.33 23.07
CA SER A 65 7.17 -3.33 23.73
C SER A 65 8.57 -3.30 23.10
N PRO A 66 9.63 -3.32 23.91
CA PRO A 66 10.98 -3.43 23.39
C PRO A 66 11.08 -4.71 22.54
N ARG A 67 11.61 -4.55 21.32
CA ARG A 67 12.03 -5.70 20.53
C ARG A 67 13.22 -6.30 21.26
N ILE A 68 13.01 -7.43 21.91
CA ILE A 68 14.12 -8.22 22.44
C ILE A 68 14.65 -8.99 21.24
N ASP A 69 15.77 -8.52 20.69
CA ASP A 69 16.53 -9.29 19.71
C ASP A 69 17.10 -10.51 20.45
N ILE A 70 16.96 -11.70 19.87
CA ILE A 70 17.23 -13.00 20.51
C ILE A 70 18.71 -13.15 20.93
N ASP A 71 19.58 -12.28 20.43
CA ASP A 71 21.01 -12.26 20.74
C ASP A 71 21.35 -11.62 22.10
N ASP A 72 20.41 -10.95 22.77
CA ASP A 72 20.59 -10.39 24.13
C ASP A 72 20.02 -11.31 25.24
N MET A 73 19.78 -12.59 24.94
CA MET A 73 19.26 -13.56 25.91
C MET A 73 20.36 -14.06 26.88
N GLU A 74 20.75 -13.25 27.86
CA GLU A 74 21.22 -13.78 29.15
C GLU A 74 20.15 -13.54 30.23
N ASP A 75 19.48 -14.65 30.56
CA ASP A 75 18.71 -14.91 31.79
C ASP A 75 17.44 -14.10 32.04
N CYS A 76 16.29 -14.65 31.62
CA CYS A 76 14.98 -14.37 32.22
C CYS A 76 14.10 -15.61 32.17
N SER A 77 14.27 -16.46 33.19
CA SER A 77 13.15 -17.28 33.68
C SER A 77 12.07 -16.35 34.26
N ILE A 78 10.80 -16.66 34.01
CA ILE A 78 9.56 -15.96 34.45
C ILE A 78 9.14 -14.84 33.46
N LEU A 79 8.15 -15.05 32.58
CA LEU A 79 6.72 -15.13 32.90
C LEU A 79 5.99 -16.20 32.06
N SER A 80 5.62 -17.28 32.74
CA SER A 80 4.46 -18.10 32.39
C SER A 80 3.19 -17.27 32.52
N SER A 81 2.44 -17.07 31.44
CA SER A 81 0.97 -17.09 31.37
C SER A 81 0.51 -16.83 29.93
N GLY A 82 -0.31 -17.75 29.40
CA GLY A 82 -0.59 -17.91 27.97
C GLY A 82 -1.45 -16.85 27.30
N ASN A 83 -1.39 -16.82 25.96
CA ASN A 83 -2.50 -17.31 25.11
C ASN A 83 -2.18 -17.15 23.61
N THR A 84 -2.01 -18.29 22.96
CA THR A 84 -2.49 -18.75 21.64
C THR A 84 -2.90 -17.71 20.58
N LEU A 85 -2.10 -17.68 19.50
CA LEU A 85 -2.50 -17.65 18.08
C LEU A 85 -3.98 -17.30 17.81
N ARG A 86 -4.28 -16.01 17.56
CA ARG A 86 -5.52 -15.63 16.87
C ARG A 86 -5.30 -15.73 15.37
N SER A 87 -5.68 -16.89 14.83
CA SER A 87 -6.08 -17.06 13.44
C SER A 87 -7.02 -15.92 13.03
N CYS A 88 -6.57 -15.06 12.13
CA CYS A 88 -7.42 -14.05 11.49
C CYS A 88 -8.29 -14.76 10.46
N ASN A 89 -9.40 -15.36 10.90
CA ASN A 89 -10.45 -15.79 9.99
C ASN A 89 -11.28 -14.57 9.58
N MET A 90 -11.29 -14.25 8.29
CA MET A 90 -12.11 -13.17 7.73
C MET A 90 -13.55 -13.66 7.55
N PRO A 91 -14.59 -12.89 7.95
CA PRO A 91 -15.93 -13.16 7.47
C PRO A 91 -16.07 -12.76 6.00
N LEU A 92 -16.78 -13.59 5.24
CA LEU A 92 -17.26 -13.33 3.87
C LEU A 92 -18.26 -12.16 3.84
#